data_AF-A0A4R4YVZ4-F1
#
_entry.id   AF-A0A4R4YVZ4-F1
#
_cell.length_a   1.000
_cell.length_b   1.000
_cell.length_c   1.000
_cell.angle_alpha   90.00
_cell.angle_beta   90.00
_cell.angle_gamma   90.00
#
_symmetry.space_group_name_H-M   'P 1'
#
loop_
_entity.id
_entity.type
_entity.pdbx_description
1 polymer ?
#
loop_
_entity_poly.entity_id
_entity_poly.type
_entity_poly.pdbx_seq_one_letter_code
_entity_poly.pdbx_strand_id
1 'polypeptide(L)'
;MHALDIVEIVGALVVLVAFAAAQAGKLRQRTLTYQLLNFLGSGLLAAIALQEQSWGFLLLEGSWAVISLIGLLTLHRNREPQQA
;
A
#
# COMPACT_ATOMS: atom_id res chain seq x y z
N MET A 1 -10.92 -12.05 20.24
CA MET A 1 -10.36 -11.59 18.96
C MET A 1 -11.42 -10.73 18.31
N HIS A 2 -11.23 -9.43 18.39
CA HIS A 2 -12.15 -8.46 17.81
C HIS A 2 -12.00 -8.55 16.29
N ALA A 3 -13.09 -8.40 15.54
CA ALA A 3 -13.06 -8.54 14.08
C ALA A 3 -12.04 -7.61 13.40
N LEU A 4 -11.72 -6.49 14.05
CA LEU A 4 -10.70 -5.52 13.62
C LEU A 4 -9.29 -6.10 13.63
N ASP A 5 -8.93 -6.93 14.62
CA ASP A 5 -7.60 -7.55 14.72
C ASP A 5 -7.27 -8.39 13.47
N ILE A 6 -8.27 -9.13 12.97
CA ILE A 6 -8.12 -9.97 11.78
C ILE A 6 -7.92 -9.10 10.53
N VAL A 7 -8.68 -8.01 10.42
CA VAL A 7 -8.60 -7.08 9.29
C VAL A 7 -7.25 -6.35 9.29
N GLU A 8 -6.73 -6.00 10.46
CA GLU A 8 -5.39 -5.44 10.63
C GLU A 8 -4.30 -6.42 10.19
N ILE A 9 -4.37 -7.67 10.65
CA ILE A 9 -3.41 -8.71 10.25
C ILE A 9 -3.44 -8.92 8.73
N VAL A 10 -4.64 -8.95 8.12
CA VAL A 10 -4.78 -9.06 6.66
C VAL A 10 -4.16 -7.85 5.96
N GLY A 11 -4.40 -6.63 6.43
CA GLY A 11 -3.80 -5.41 5.89
C GLY A 11 -2.26 -5.43 5.96
N ALA A 12 -1.71 -5.84 7.10
CA ALA A 12 -0.27 -5.96 7.33
C ALA A 12 0.36 -7.00 6.39
N LEU A 13 -0.28 -8.17 6.22
CA LEU A 13 0.20 -9.20 5.31
C LEU A 13 0.23 -8.74 3.86
N VAL A 14 -0.76 -7.96 3.41
CA VAL A 14 -0.78 -7.41 2.04
C VAL A 14 0.43 -6.50 1.79
N VAL A 15 0.72 -5.58 2.72
CA VAL A 15 1.88 -4.68 2.65
C VAL A 15 3.18 -5.48 2.66
N LEU A 16 3.33 -6.41 3.61
CA LEU A 16 4.54 -7.20 3.78
C LEU A 16 4.84 -8.11 2.58
N VAL A 17 3.82 -8.73 1.98
CA VAL A 17 4.00 -9.57 0.78
C VAL A 17 4.44 -8.71 -0.41
N ALA A 18 3.84 -7.52 -0.61
CA ALA A 18 4.25 -6.61 -1.67
C ALA A 18 5.70 -6.14 -1.48
N PHE A 19 6.06 -5.74 -0.26
CA PHE A 19 7.42 -5.32 0.10
C PHE A 19 8.44 -6.45 -0.07
N ALA A 20 8.14 -7.65 0.44
CA ALA A 20 9.01 -8.82 0.31
C ALA A 20 9.22 -9.22 -1.16
N ALA A 21 8.17 -9.20 -1.97
CA ALA A 21 8.26 -9.45 -3.41
C ALA A 21 9.12 -8.39 -4.12
N ALA A 22 9.04 -7.12 -3.68
CA ALA A 22 9.89 -6.08 -4.23
C ALA A 22 11.35 -6.22 -3.82
N GLN A 23 11.61 -6.55 -2.55
CA GLN A 23 12.95 -6.77 -2.04
C GLN A 23 13.62 -7.99 -2.67
N ALA A 24 12.84 -9.03 -2.98
CA ALA A 24 13.29 -10.21 -3.71
C ALA A 24 13.51 -9.96 -5.22
N GLY A 25 13.32 -8.72 -5.70
CA GLY A 25 13.44 -8.36 -7.12
C GLY A 25 12.32 -8.91 -8.00
N LYS A 26 11.32 -9.60 -7.41
CA LYS A 26 10.19 -10.20 -8.14
C LYS A 26 9.15 -9.17 -8.55
N LEU A 27 9.10 -8.02 -7.88
CA LEU A 27 8.15 -6.96 -8.16
C LEU A 27 8.83 -5.59 -8.14
N ARG A 28 8.78 -4.85 -9.25
CA ARG A 28 9.33 -3.48 -9.24
C ARG A 28 8.36 -2.55 -8.51
N GLN A 29 8.87 -1.69 -7.63
CA GLN A 29 8.07 -0.70 -6.90
C GLN A 29 7.31 0.26 -7.84
N ARG A 30 7.74 0.38 -9.09
CA ARG A 30 7.09 1.16 -10.16
C ARG A 30 6.05 0.36 -10.98
N THR A 31 5.49 -0.72 -10.45
CA THR A 31 4.44 -1.49 -11.14
C THR A 31 3.06 -1.14 -10.60
N LEU A 32 2.05 -1.24 -11.47
CA LEU A 32 0.65 -0.99 -11.09
C LEU A 32 0.24 -1.93 -9.93
N THR A 33 0.61 -3.21 -10.03
CA THR A 33 0.29 -4.23 -9.02
C THR A 33 0.91 -3.91 -7.66
N TYR A 34 2.19 -3.52 -7.61
CA TYR A 34 2.83 -3.12 -6.35
C TYR A 34 2.11 -1.94 -5.72
N GLN A 35 1.91 -0.88 -6.50
CA GLN A 35 1.35 0.36 -5.99
C GLN A 35 -0.12 0.19 -5.57
N LEU A 36 -0.91 -0.66 -6.26
CA LEU A 36 -2.27 -0.99 -5.85
C LEU A 36 -2.32 -1.79 -4.55
N LEU A 37 -1.54 -2.87 -4.45
CA LEU A 37 -1.50 -3.68 -3.22
C LEU A 37 -1.08 -2.83 -2.02
N ASN A 38 -0.04 -2.03 -2.21
CA ASN A 38 0.49 -1.21 -1.14
C ASN A 38 -0.47 -0.10 -0.74
N PHE A 39 -1.13 0.57 -1.69
CA PHE A 39 -2.15 1.57 -1.40
C PHE A 39 -3.35 1.00 -0.63
N LEU A 40 -3.87 -0.16 -1.06
CA LEU A 40 -5.02 -0.79 -0.41
C LEU A 40 -4.68 -1.30 0.99
N GLY A 41 -3.54 -1.98 1.15
CA GLY A 41 -3.11 -2.51 2.45
C GLY A 41 -2.82 -1.40 3.45
N SER A 42 -1.98 -0.44 3.07
CA SER A 42 -1.62 0.68 3.96
C SER A 42 -2.77 1.64 4.22
N GLY A 43 -3.67 1.86 3.25
CA GLY A 43 -4.86 2.69 3.44
C GLY A 43 -5.83 2.09 4.48
N LEU A 44 -6.01 0.76 4.46
CA LEU A 44 -6.81 0.06 5.47
C LEU A 44 -6.18 0.14 6.86
N LEU A 45 -4.87 -0.10 6.97
CA LEU A 45 -4.14 -0.01 8.23
C LEU A 45 -4.15 1.42 8.79
N ALA A 46 -3.99 2.43 7.94
CA ALA A 46 -4.08 3.82 8.36
C ALA A 46 -5.48 4.17 8.90
N ALA A 47 -6.56 3.65 8.29
CA ALA A 47 -7.91 3.86 8.80
C ALA A 47 -8.12 3.24 10.19
N ILE A 48 -7.60 2.02 10.40
CA ILE A 48 -7.61 1.35 11.71
C ILE A 48 -6.77 2.14 12.72
N ALA A 49 -5.56 2.55 12.34
CA ALA A 49 -4.66 3.32 13.20
C ALA A 49 -5.27 4.65 13.67
N LEU A 50 -6.07 5.30 12.82
CA LEU A 50 -6.80 6.51 13.18
C LEU A 50 -7.89 6.23 14.23
N GLN A 51 -8.61 5.11 14.09
CA GLN A 51 -9.63 4.68 15.05
C GLN A 51 -9.02 4.33 16.41
N GLU A 52 -7.88 3.64 16.40
CA GLU A 52 -7.12 3.23 17.58
C GLU A 52 -6.21 4.33 18.16
N GLN A 53 -6.27 5.57 17.62
CA GLN A 53 -5.44 6.71 18.05
C GLN A 53 -3.92 6.40 18.06
N SER A 54 -3.49 5.49 17.19
CA SER A 54 -2.12 5.00 17.11
C SER A 54 -1.29 5.86 16.16
N TRP A 55 -0.93 7.06 16.60
CA TRP A 55 -0.32 8.10 15.77
C TRP A 55 0.96 7.69 15.03
N GLY A 56 1.82 6.88 15.65
CA GLY A 56 3.05 6.38 15.00
C GLY A 56 2.76 5.43 13.84
N PHE A 57 1.80 4.52 14.04
CA PHE A 57 1.36 3.58 13.01
C PHE A 57 0.58 4.29 11.91
N LEU A 58 -0.27 5.25 12.28
CA LEU A 58 -0.98 6.12 11.34
C LEU A 58 -0.01 6.90 10.43
N LEU A 59 1.06 7.45 10.98
CA LEU A 59 2.05 8.19 10.21
C LEU A 59 2.80 7.26 9.24
N LEU A 60 3.16 6.06 9.68
CA LEU A 60 3.84 5.07 8.86
C LEU A 60 2.97 4.60 7.70
N GLU A 61 1.79 4.06 8.00
CA GLU A 61 0.88 3.48 7.01
C GLU A 61 0.27 4.56 6.12
N GLY A 62 -0.04 5.74 6.69
CA GLY A 62 -0.46 6.90 5.93
C GLY A 62 0.59 7.35 4.91
N SER A 63 1.89 7.34 5.28
CA SER A 63 2.96 7.68 4.34
C SER A 63 3.05 6.68 3.19
N TRP A 64 2.96 5.38 3.50
CA TRP A 64 2.93 4.34 2.47
C TRP A 64 1.74 4.49 1.52
N ALA A 65 0.56 4.80 2.05
CA ALA A 65 -0.64 5.04 1.24
C ALA A 65 -0.43 6.23 0.29
N VAL A 66 0.07 7.36 0.79
CA VAL A 66 0.33 8.56 -0.02
C VAL A 66 1.36 8.30 -1.11
N ILE A 67 2.50 7.69 -0.77
CA ILE A 67 3.56 7.35 -1.76
C ILE A 67 3.03 6.39 -2.83
N SER A 68 2.22 5.41 -2.41
CA SER A 68 1.61 4.43 -3.32
C SER A 68 0.62 5.09 -4.28
N LEU A 69 -0.21 6.00 -3.78
CA LEU A 69 -1.12 6.79 -4.59
C LEU A 69 -0.37 7.68 -5.60
N ILE A 70 0.70 8.35 -5.19
CA ILE A 70 1.52 9.17 -6.10
C ILE A 70 2.08 8.33 -7.24
N GLY A 71 2.62 7.14 -6.97
CA GLY A 71 3.11 6.30 -8.05
C GLY A 71 2.00 5.68 -8.90
N LEU A 72 0.79 5.43 -8.38
CA LEU A 72 -0.37 5.06 -9.20
C LEU A 72 -0.72 6.16 -10.20
N LEU A 73 -0.82 7.41 -9.73
CA LEU A 73 -1.10 8.58 -10.57
C LEU A 73 0.00 8.80 -11.62
N THR A 74 1.27 8.59 -11.22
CA THR A 74 2.42 8.71 -12.13
C THR A 74 2.43 7.61 -13.20
N LEU A 75 2.04 6.38 -12.84
CA LEU A 75 1.91 5.29 -13.81
C LEU A 75 0.76 5.53 -14.79
N HIS A 76 -0.38 6.04 -14.31
CA HIS A 76 -1.52 6.35 -15.16
C HIS A 76 -1.18 7.44 -16.18
N ARG A 77 -0.42 8.47 -15.78
CA ARG A 77 0.02 9.54 -16.68
C ARG A 77 0.98 9.06 -17.78
N ASN A 78 1.79 8.04 -17.51
CA ASN A 78 2.75 7.50 -18.48
C ASN A 78 2.15 6.40 -19.38
N ARG A 79 0.86 6.07 -19.23
CA ARG A 79 0.15 5.13 -20.12
C ARG A 79 -0.56 5.81 -21.30
N GLU A 80 -0.48 7.14 -21.44
CA GLU A 80 -0.80 7.82 -22.69
C GLU A 80 0.24 7.50 -23.80
N PRO A 81 -0.18 7.43 -25.08
CA PRO A 81 0.06 6.27 -25.94
C PRO A 81 1.47 6.19 -26.55
N GLN A 82 2.23 5.17 -26.13
CA GLN A 82 3.26 4.49 -26.94
C GLN A 82 2.67 3.25 -27.62
N GLN A 83 1.50 3.39 -28.22
CA GLN A 83 0.99 2.47 -29.24
C GLN A 83 1.00 3.25 -30.56
N ALA A 84 2.19 3.30 -31.17
CA ALA A 84 2.38 3.66 -32.57
C ALA A 84 2.35 2.38 -33.42
#